data_AF-A0A316E881-F1
#
_entry.id   AF-A0A316E881-F1
#
_cell.length_a   1.000
_cell.length_b   1.000
_cell.length_c   1.000
_cell.angle_alpha   90.00
_cell.angle_beta   90.00
_cell.angle_gamma   90.00
#
_symmetry.space_group_name_H-M   'P 1'
#
loop_
_entity.id
_entity.type
_entity.pdbx_description
1 polymer ?
#
loop_
_entity_poly.entity_id
_entity_poly.type
_entity_poly.pdbx_seq_one_letter_code
_entity_poly.pdbx_strand_id
1 'polypeptide(L)'
;MQNFRTTFQIPVSKHQISLDSQMLTLGSCFADVVGGQLRENKLDVLVNPFGTLFNPLSIFKILSPSYREADERLFVENQKLWFNYDFHSQFVSNSKENLQEQVNQTIYAINTLLSTTTHLIITFGTAFIYKLLNPQTYISNCHKMPNNLFEKNLLSVKDICKSFAILYKELKEVNPDLKVILTVSPVRHTKDGVPENQLSKSILRAACHYLTTDYEDITYFPSYEIMMDDLRDYRFYKPDLIHPNEVAEQYIFEKFAETYFDENLKSFIGEWQQIRRAINHRPFNEKSESHQKFLKNLLEDLIKMSKRVRVDEEIYDVQTALSRF
;
A
#
# COMPACT_ATOMS: atom_id res chain seq x y z
N MET A 1 20.85 -7.70 -30.41
CA MET A 1 20.86 -8.38 -29.10
C MET A 1 19.53 -9.07 -28.92
N GLN A 2 19.48 -10.34 -28.56
CA GLN A 2 18.22 -10.96 -28.13
C GLN A 2 17.79 -10.30 -26.82
N ASN A 3 16.62 -9.69 -26.79
CA ASN A 3 16.03 -9.16 -25.58
C ASN A 3 15.36 -10.33 -24.84
N PHE A 4 15.83 -10.64 -23.63
CA PHE A 4 15.30 -11.73 -22.81
C PHE A 4 14.09 -11.32 -21.96
N ARG A 5 13.57 -10.10 -22.17
CA ARG A 5 12.42 -9.53 -21.46
C ARG A 5 11.30 -9.18 -22.43
N THR A 6 10.06 -9.39 -21.99
CA THR A 6 8.86 -8.94 -22.70
C THR A 6 8.33 -7.70 -21.99
N THR A 7 8.92 -6.55 -22.31
CA THR A 7 8.46 -5.26 -21.77
C THR A 7 7.18 -4.82 -22.49
N PHE A 8 6.39 -3.97 -21.84
CA PHE A 8 5.22 -3.34 -22.43
C PHE A 8 5.14 -1.87 -22.04
N GLN A 9 4.39 -1.09 -22.81
CA GLN A 9 4.23 0.34 -22.55
C GLN A 9 3.16 0.56 -21.48
N ILE A 10 3.50 1.35 -20.47
CA ILE A 10 2.56 1.85 -19.47
C ILE A 10 2.35 3.33 -19.77
N PRO A 11 1.15 3.77 -20.14
CA PRO A 11 0.90 5.17 -20.47
C PRO A 11 1.02 6.03 -19.22
N VAL A 12 1.54 7.24 -19.37
CA VAL A 12 1.54 8.24 -18.30
C VAL A 12 0.10 8.53 -17.88
N SER A 13 -0.14 8.57 -16.57
CA SER A 13 -1.44 8.88 -15.99
C SER A 13 -1.78 10.36 -16.19
N LYS A 14 -3.07 10.64 -16.45
CA LYS A 14 -3.61 12.00 -16.40
C LYS A 14 -3.72 12.54 -14.97
N HIS A 15 -3.83 11.64 -14.00
CA HIS A 15 -3.91 11.94 -12.57
C HIS A 15 -2.50 11.77 -11.98
N GLN A 16 -1.71 12.85 -12.05
CA GLN A 16 -0.34 12.84 -11.55
C GLN A 16 -0.26 13.14 -10.05
N ILE A 17 0.70 12.52 -9.40
CA ILE A 17 1.12 12.74 -8.02
C ILE A 17 2.22 13.80 -8.02
N SER A 18 2.06 14.76 -7.12
CA SER A 18 2.99 15.84 -6.83
C SER A 18 3.53 15.71 -5.40
N LEU A 19 4.49 16.57 -5.03
CA LEU A 19 5.05 16.58 -3.68
C LEU A 19 4.01 16.92 -2.59
N ASP A 20 2.97 17.69 -2.94
CA ASP A 20 1.89 18.10 -2.03
C ASP A 20 0.73 17.10 -1.99
N SER A 21 0.84 15.97 -2.70
CA SER A 21 -0.20 14.95 -2.73
C SER A 21 -0.30 14.24 -1.38
N GLN A 22 -1.50 14.28 -0.79
CA GLN A 22 -1.85 13.47 0.38
C GLN A 22 -2.40 12.13 -0.09
N MET A 23 -1.81 11.03 0.38
CA MET A 23 -2.09 9.70 -0.14
C MET A 23 -2.55 8.73 0.95
N LEU A 24 -3.43 7.83 0.56
CA LEU A 24 -3.77 6.64 1.33
C LEU A 24 -3.54 5.41 0.46
N THR A 25 -2.75 4.46 0.94
CA THR A 25 -2.57 3.16 0.28
C THR A 25 -3.04 2.04 1.18
N LEU A 26 -3.77 1.09 0.63
CA LEU A 26 -4.24 -0.08 1.34
C LEU A 26 -4.38 -1.30 0.44
N GLY A 27 -4.37 -2.48 1.06
CA GLY A 27 -4.63 -3.74 0.40
C GLY A 27 -3.66 -4.82 0.84
N SER A 28 -3.18 -5.61 -0.12
CA SER A 28 -2.22 -6.69 0.13
C SER A 28 -0.89 -6.17 0.73
N CYS A 29 0.00 -7.07 1.12
CA CYS A 29 1.34 -6.72 1.60
C CYS A 29 2.16 -5.91 0.57
N PHE A 30 1.82 -5.99 -0.72
CA PHE A 30 2.45 -5.14 -1.73
C PHE A 30 2.06 -3.65 -1.59
N ALA A 31 0.93 -3.33 -0.95
CA ALA A 31 0.59 -1.95 -0.62
C ALA A 31 1.57 -1.35 0.41
N ASP A 32 2.12 -2.18 1.32
CA ASP A 32 3.17 -1.78 2.27
C ASP A 32 4.49 -1.48 1.54
N VAL A 33 4.83 -2.27 0.52
CA VAL A 33 6.02 -2.04 -0.31
C VAL A 33 5.94 -0.69 -1.02
N VAL A 34 4.85 -0.46 -1.77
CA VAL A 34 4.64 0.80 -2.50
C VAL A 34 4.56 1.98 -1.52
N GLY A 35 3.79 1.83 -0.45
CA GLY A 35 3.66 2.85 0.59
C GLY A 35 4.98 3.19 1.29
N GLY A 36 5.79 2.18 1.57
CA GLY A 36 7.14 2.35 2.11
C GLY A 36 8.02 3.16 1.17
N GLN A 37 8.05 2.80 -0.11
CA GLN A 37 8.85 3.53 -1.11
C GLN A 37 8.37 4.98 -1.30
N LEU A 38 7.07 5.24 -1.26
CA LEU A 38 6.52 6.60 -1.28
C LEU A 38 7.00 7.41 -0.06
N ARG A 39 6.87 6.85 1.16
CA ARG A 39 7.30 7.49 2.41
C ARG A 39 8.81 7.74 2.46
N GLU A 40 9.59 6.77 2.00
CA GLU A 40 11.04 6.89 1.89
C GLU A 40 11.48 8.00 0.92
N ASN A 41 10.62 8.36 -0.03
CA ASN A 41 10.79 9.49 -0.94
C ASN A 41 10.03 10.76 -0.47
N LYS A 42 9.74 10.85 0.84
CA LYS A 42 9.18 12.02 1.53
C LYS A 42 7.77 12.44 1.08
N LEU A 43 7.02 11.54 0.44
CA LEU A 43 5.61 11.77 0.13
C LEU A 43 4.73 11.52 1.37
N ASP A 44 3.66 12.30 1.48
CA ASP A 44 2.67 12.17 2.55
C ASP A 44 1.74 10.99 2.24
N VAL A 45 2.02 9.85 2.87
CA VAL A 45 1.26 8.62 2.66
C VAL A 45 0.97 7.87 3.96
N LEU A 46 -0.32 7.61 4.17
CA LEU A 46 -0.78 6.63 5.17
C LEU A 46 -0.87 5.24 4.53
N VAL A 47 -0.24 4.26 5.17
CA VAL A 47 0.00 2.92 4.60
C VAL A 47 -0.70 1.87 5.45
N ASN A 48 -1.61 1.11 4.84
CA ASN A 48 -2.35 -0.01 5.44
C ASN A 48 -2.79 0.28 6.91
N PRO A 49 -3.55 1.35 7.16
CA PRO A 49 -3.94 1.72 8.52
C PRO A 49 -4.75 0.63 9.23
N PHE A 50 -5.51 -0.16 8.47
CA PHE A 50 -6.27 -1.33 8.95
C PHE A 50 -5.47 -2.65 8.91
N GLY A 51 -4.19 -2.56 8.56
CA GLY A 51 -3.31 -3.67 8.23
C GLY A 51 -3.62 -4.27 6.88
N THR A 52 -2.99 -5.39 6.57
CA THR A 52 -3.13 -6.02 5.26
C THR A 52 -4.52 -6.62 5.06
N LEU A 53 -5.19 -6.20 3.99
CA LEU A 53 -6.50 -6.70 3.56
C LEU A 53 -6.42 -7.13 2.10
N PHE A 54 -6.81 -8.36 1.78
CA PHE A 54 -6.51 -8.89 0.44
C PHE A 54 -7.68 -8.81 -0.54
N ASN A 55 -8.91 -8.94 -0.06
CA ASN A 55 -10.07 -9.09 -0.94
C ASN A 55 -10.83 -7.75 -1.13
N PRO A 56 -11.41 -7.52 -2.31
CA PRO A 56 -12.10 -6.26 -2.61
C PRO A 56 -13.23 -5.91 -1.65
N LEU A 57 -14.11 -6.86 -1.28
CA LEU A 57 -15.28 -6.52 -0.47
C LEU A 57 -14.91 -6.09 0.95
N SER A 58 -13.93 -6.74 1.58
CA SER A 58 -13.43 -6.31 2.89
C SER A 58 -12.81 -4.92 2.83
N ILE A 59 -12.02 -4.64 1.78
CA ILE A 59 -11.44 -3.32 1.55
C ILE A 59 -12.54 -2.26 1.37
N PHE A 60 -13.58 -2.55 0.58
CA PHE A 60 -14.65 -1.59 0.34
C PHE A 60 -15.49 -1.32 1.59
N LYS A 61 -15.74 -2.37 2.39
CA LYS A 61 -16.46 -2.26 3.66
C LYS A 61 -15.79 -1.27 4.62
N ILE A 62 -14.48 -1.43 4.85
CA ILE A 62 -13.72 -0.62 5.81
C ILE A 62 -13.31 0.77 5.27
N LEU A 63 -13.32 0.97 3.96
CA LEU A 63 -13.14 2.29 3.34
C LEU A 63 -14.42 3.11 3.24
N SER A 64 -15.59 2.48 3.39
CA SER A 64 -16.88 3.15 3.30
C SER A 64 -16.99 4.26 4.36
N PRO A 65 -17.22 5.52 3.98
CA PRO A 65 -17.51 6.59 4.93
C PRO A 65 -18.72 6.33 5.84
N SER A 66 -19.61 5.42 5.43
CA SER A 66 -20.73 4.93 6.25
C SER A 66 -20.30 3.94 7.34
N TYR A 67 -19.13 3.30 7.21
CA TYR A 67 -18.57 2.43 8.22
C TYR A 67 -17.88 3.27 9.30
N ARG A 68 -18.66 3.63 10.33
CA ARG A 68 -18.23 4.57 11.40
C ARG A 68 -17.80 3.90 12.69
N GLU A 69 -18.18 2.65 12.89
CA GLU A 69 -17.87 1.86 14.08
C GLU A 69 -17.69 0.39 13.71
N ALA A 70 -16.80 -0.30 14.42
CA ALA A 70 -16.64 -1.74 14.31
C ALA A 70 -17.94 -2.48 14.68
N ASP A 71 -18.32 -3.47 13.88
CA ASP A 71 -19.48 -4.31 14.19
C ASP A 71 -19.19 -5.15 15.44
N GLU A 72 -19.95 -4.91 16.50
CA GLU A 72 -19.78 -5.58 17.80
C GLU A 72 -19.87 -7.10 17.70
N ARG A 73 -20.63 -7.61 16.72
CA ARG A 73 -20.83 -9.06 16.51
C ARG A 73 -19.61 -9.75 15.92
N LEU A 74 -18.61 -8.98 15.46
CA LEU A 74 -17.41 -9.50 14.80
C LEU A 74 -16.18 -9.55 15.70
N PHE A 75 -16.32 -9.16 16.96
CA PHE A 75 -15.29 -9.38 17.97
C PHE A 75 -15.25 -10.85 18.37
N VAL A 76 -14.04 -11.40 18.43
CA VAL A 76 -13.80 -12.80 18.75
C VAL A 76 -12.57 -12.94 19.63
N GLU A 77 -12.62 -13.88 20.58
CA GLU A 77 -11.49 -14.24 21.41
C GLU A 77 -10.84 -15.53 20.89
N ASN A 78 -9.51 -15.54 20.76
CA ASN A 78 -8.73 -16.73 20.49
C ASN A 78 -7.44 -16.68 21.32
N GLN A 79 -7.14 -17.74 22.09
CA GLN A 79 -5.95 -17.82 22.94
C GLN A 79 -5.78 -16.64 23.92
N LYS A 80 -6.88 -16.20 24.56
CA LYS A 80 -6.90 -15.05 25.50
C LYS A 80 -6.57 -13.69 24.88
N LEU A 81 -6.67 -13.59 23.55
CA LEU A 81 -6.52 -12.35 22.80
C LEU A 81 -7.79 -12.08 22.01
N TRP A 82 -8.19 -10.82 21.99
CA TRP A 82 -9.31 -10.32 21.24
C TRP A 82 -8.87 -9.89 19.84
N PHE A 83 -9.71 -10.20 18.86
CA PHE A 83 -9.60 -9.82 17.47
C PHE A 83 -10.95 -9.33 16.96
N ASN A 84 -10.97 -8.75 15.76
CA ASN A 84 -12.19 -8.45 15.03
C ASN A 84 -12.05 -8.93 13.58
N TYR A 85 -13.00 -9.73 13.10
CA TYR A 85 -12.93 -10.41 11.80
C TYR A 85 -12.78 -9.47 10.58
N ASP A 86 -13.14 -8.19 10.70
CA ASP A 86 -12.96 -7.21 9.62
C ASP A 86 -11.52 -6.70 9.49
N PHE A 87 -10.68 -6.87 10.52
CA PHE A 87 -9.37 -6.23 10.63
C PHE A 87 -8.22 -7.23 10.57
N HIS A 88 -7.03 -6.74 10.21
CA HIS A 88 -5.83 -7.55 10.19
C HIS A 88 -5.43 -8.00 11.61
N SER A 89 -4.71 -9.12 11.74
CA SER A 89 -4.28 -9.67 13.03
C SER A 89 -3.33 -8.77 13.84
N GLN A 90 -2.89 -7.63 13.29
CA GLN A 90 -2.18 -6.60 14.04
C GLN A 90 -3.09 -5.84 15.02
N PHE A 91 -4.40 -5.82 14.74
CA PHE A 91 -5.41 -5.33 15.67
C PHE A 91 -5.73 -6.46 16.64
N VAL A 92 -5.05 -6.43 17.78
CA VAL A 92 -5.15 -7.44 18.81
C VAL A 92 -4.97 -6.80 20.19
N SER A 93 -5.76 -7.26 21.16
CA SER A 93 -5.67 -6.77 22.54
C SER A 93 -6.01 -7.87 23.53
N ASN A 94 -5.64 -7.68 24.79
CA ASN A 94 -6.06 -8.54 25.89
C ASN A 94 -7.48 -8.24 26.40
N SER A 95 -8.11 -7.16 25.90
CA SER A 95 -9.48 -6.75 26.24
C SER A 95 -10.25 -6.38 24.96
N LYS A 96 -11.54 -6.74 24.92
CA LYS A 96 -12.46 -6.38 23.82
C LYS A 96 -12.59 -4.86 23.73
N GLU A 97 -12.74 -4.19 24.86
CA GLU A 97 -12.97 -2.75 24.98
C GLU A 97 -11.78 -1.97 24.42
N ASN A 98 -10.56 -2.36 24.81
CA ASN A 98 -9.33 -1.75 24.29
C ASN A 98 -9.19 -1.95 22.77
N LEU A 99 -9.53 -3.13 22.26
CA LEU A 99 -9.50 -3.38 20.82
C LEU A 99 -10.55 -2.54 20.08
N GLN A 100 -11.77 -2.45 20.61
CA GLN A 100 -12.85 -1.67 20.03
C GLN A 100 -12.48 -0.19 19.97
N GLU A 101 -11.89 0.35 21.04
CA GLU A 101 -11.39 1.73 21.05
C GLU A 101 -10.32 1.94 19.96
N GLN A 102 -9.30 1.08 19.89
CA GLN A 102 -8.23 1.17 18.90
C GLN A 102 -8.77 1.15 17.45
N VAL A 103 -9.69 0.22 17.18
CA VAL A 103 -10.30 0.08 15.85
C VAL A 103 -11.14 1.31 15.51
N ASN A 104 -12.00 1.77 16.43
CA ASN A 104 -12.88 2.91 16.20
C ASN A 104 -12.09 4.22 16.02
N GLN A 105 -11.00 4.41 16.76
CA GLN A 105 -10.08 5.53 16.55
C GLN A 105 -9.45 5.48 15.15
N THR A 106 -9.07 4.29 14.68
CA THR A 106 -8.52 4.11 13.33
C THR A 106 -9.57 4.43 12.27
N ILE A 107 -10.80 3.90 12.40
CA ILE A 107 -11.92 4.21 11.50
C ILE A 107 -12.16 5.72 11.41
N TYR A 108 -12.23 6.40 12.56
CA TYR A 108 -12.43 7.84 12.62
C TYR A 108 -11.32 8.62 11.92
N ALA A 109 -10.05 8.26 12.16
CA ALA A 109 -8.91 8.90 11.55
C ALA A 109 -8.93 8.76 10.01
N ILE A 110 -9.28 7.58 9.48
CA ILE A 110 -9.38 7.35 8.05
C ILE A 110 -10.54 8.10 7.42
N ASN A 111 -11.73 8.04 8.02
CA ASN A 111 -12.89 8.77 7.52
C ASN A 111 -12.63 10.28 7.47
N THR A 112 -11.85 10.81 8.43
CA THR A 112 -11.42 12.21 8.42
C THR A 112 -10.43 12.49 7.27
N LEU A 113 -9.40 11.65 7.14
CA LEU A 113 -8.35 11.79 6.12
C LEU A 113 -8.88 11.70 4.68
N LEU A 114 -9.91 10.90 4.43
CA LEU A 114 -10.50 10.74 3.10
C LEU A 114 -10.96 12.07 2.49
N SER A 115 -11.37 13.04 3.32
CA SER A 115 -11.81 14.37 2.86
C SER A 115 -10.69 15.22 2.22
N THR A 116 -9.43 14.98 2.59
CA THR A 116 -8.27 15.73 2.07
C THR A 116 -7.34 14.86 1.22
N THR A 117 -7.58 13.55 1.17
CA THR A 117 -6.79 12.60 0.37
C THR A 117 -6.90 12.96 -1.11
N THR A 118 -5.76 13.15 -1.76
CA THR A 118 -5.69 13.40 -3.22
C THR A 118 -5.72 12.09 -4.00
N HIS A 119 -5.00 11.07 -3.52
CA HIS A 119 -4.84 9.79 -4.19
C HIS A 119 -5.07 8.61 -3.24
N LEU A 120 -5.99 7.73 -3.62
CA LEU A 120 -6.25 6.45 -2.96
C LEU A 120 -5.69 5.30 -3.79
N ILE A 121 -4.72 4.57 -3.26
CA ILE A 121 -4.15 3.38 -3.91
C ILE A 121 -4.78 2.13 -3.28
N ILE A 122 -5.43 1.30 -4.10
CA ILE A 122 -6.02 0.04 -3.68
C ILE A 122 -5.31 -1.12 -4.36
N THR A 123 -4.64 -1.96 -3.56
CA THR A 123 -3.88 -3.12 -4.04
C THR A 123 -4.61 -4.42 -3.73
N PHE A 124 -5.34 -4.97 -4.70
CA PHE A 124 -6.06 -6.24 -4.51
C PHE A 124 -5.12 -7.45 -4.46
N GLY A 125 -5.31 -8.31 -3.48
CA GLY A 125 -4.55 -9.55 -3.30
C GLY A 125 -5.23 -10.77 -3.92
N THR A 126 -6.49 -11.02 -3.55
CA THR A 126 -7.24 -12.21 -3.98
C THR A 126 -8.75 -11.94 -4.13
N ALA A 127 -9.39 -12.60 -5.09
CA ALA A 127 -10.85 -12.67 -5.21
C ALA A 127 -11.49 -13.75 -4.32
N PHE A 128 -10.68 -14.59 -3.64
CA PHE A 128 -11.21 -15.47 -2.62
C PHE A 128 -11.57 -14.69 -1.36
N ILE A 129 -12.71 -15.00 -0.78
CA ILE A 129 -13.22 -14.38 0.43
C ILE A 129 -13.74 -15.45 1.38
N TYR A 130 -13.79 -15.10 2.66
CA TYR A 130 -14.43 -15.92 3.67
C TYR A 130 -15.71 -15.24 4.15
N LYS A 131 -16.78 -16.02 4.26
CA LYS A 131 -18.05 -15.62 4.85
C LYS A 131 -18.17 -16.30 6.20
N LEU A 132 -18.34 -15.52 7.27
CA LEU A 132 -18.73 -16.05 8.57
C LEU A 132 -20.17 -16.57 8.50
N LEU A 133 -20.45 -17.73 9.08
CA LEU A 133 -21.77 -18.35 9.01
C LEU A 133 -22.77 -17.74 10.02
N ASN A 134 -22.28 -17.20 11.14
CA ASN A 134 -23.08 -16.54 12.16
C ASN A 134 -22.29 -15.41 12.85
N PRO A 135 -22.62 -14.13 12.61
CA PRO A 135 -23.59 -13.64 11.63
C PRO A 135 -23.13 -13.91 10.18
N GLN A 136 -24.09 -13.99 9.25
CA GLN A 136 -23.77 -14.13 7.83
C GLN A 136 -23.20 -12.85 7.24
N THR A 137 -21.88 -12.73 7.24
CA THR A 137 -21.17 -11.59 6.62
C THR A 137 -19.82 -12.02 6.08
N TYR A 138 -19.35 -11.30 5.06
CA TYR A 138 -17.96 -11.41 4.64
C TYR A 138 -17.04 -10.78 5.68
N ILE A 139 -15.84 -11.35 5.78
CA ILE A 139 -14.82 -10.98 6.75
C ILE A 139 -13.46 -10.90 6.05
N SER A 140 -12.52 -10.18 6.66
CA SER A 140 -11.16 -10.05 6.13
C SER A 140 -10.24 -11.17 6.59
N ASN A 141 -10.36 -11.60 7.84
CA ASN A 141 -9.40 -12.50 8.47
C ASN A 141 -10.11 -13.50 9.38
N CYS A 142 -9.78 -14.79 9.29
CA CYS A 142 -10.39 -15.83 10.12
C CYS A 142 -9.76 -15.96 11.52
N HIS A 143 -8.65 -15.25 11.81
CA HIS A 143 -7.91 -15.27 13.09
C HIS A 143 -7.58 -16.67 13.62
N LYS A 144 -7.28 -17.60 12.71
CA LYS A 144 -6.99 -19.02 13.00
C LYS A 144 -8.11 -19.73 13.79
N MET A 145 -9.35 -19.25 13.67
CA MET A 145 -10.52 -19.92 14.23
C MET A 145 -10.86 -21.19 13.44
N PRO A 146 -11.65 -22.13 14.02
CA PRO A 146 -12.07 -23.34 13.34
C PRO A 146 -12.72 -23.10 11.97
N ASN A 147 -12.30 -23.85 10.96
CA ASN A 147 -12.74 -23.66 9.57
C ASN A 147 -14.26 -23.83 9.37
N ASN A 148 -14.93 -24.61 10.22
CA ASN A 148 -16.38 -24.85 10.14
C ASN A 148 -17.23 -23.61 10.48
N LEU A 149 -16.62 -22.52 10.96
CA LEU A 149 -17.29 -21.24 11.16
C LEU A 149 -17.41 -20.42 9.87
N PHE A 150 -16.70 -20.82 8.82
CA PHE A 150 -16.54 -20.03 7.61
C PHE A 150 -16.90 -20.83 6.35
N GLU A 151 -17.43 -20.11 5.37
CA GLU A 151 -17.59 -20.57 4.00
C GLU A 151 -16.59 -19.83 3.12
N LYS A 152 -15.82 -20.55 2.30
CA LYS A 152 -14.89 -19.93 1.36
C LYS A 152 -15.57 -19.74 0.01
N ASN A 153 -15.63 -18.51 -0.46
CA ASN A 153 -16.28 -18.15 -1.70
C ASN A 153 -15.27 -17.51 -2.66
N LEU A 154 -15.55 -17.61 -3.96
CA LEU A 154 -14.85 -16.87 -4.99
C LEU A 154 -15.77 -15.74 -5.45
N LEU A 155 -15.30 -14.50 -5.36
CA LEU A 155 -16.03 -13.34 -5.85
C LEU A 155 -16.15 -13.39 -7.36
N SER A 156 -17.28 -12.95 -7.90
CA SER A 156 -17.38 -12.65 -9.33
C SER A 156 -16.96 -11.21 -9.61
N VAL A 157 -16.63 -10.92 -10.88
CA VAL A 157 -16.40 -9.55 -11.36
C VAL A 157 -17.60 -8.66 -11.02
N LYS A 158 -18.82 -9.17 -11.16
CA LYS A 158 -20.07 -8.45 -10.88
C LYS A 158 -20.20 -8.07 -9.40
N ASP A 159 -19.78 -8.94 -8.48
CA ASP A 159 -19.83 -8.65 -7.04
C ASP A 159 -18.88 -7.51 -6.69
N ILE A 160 -17.68 -7.51 -7.27
CA ILE A 160 -16.66 -6.47 -7.07
C ILE A 160 -17.17 -5.13 -7.62
N CYS A 161 -17.62 -5.09 -8.88
CA CYS A 161 -18.10 -3.85 -9.50
C CYS A 161 -19.32 -3.26 -8.78
N LYS A 162 -20.27 -4.09 -8.35
CA LYS A 162 -21.45 -3.63 -7.60
C LYS A 162 -21.08 -3.02 -6.26
N SER A 163 -20.22 -3.68 -5.50
CA SER A 163 -19.81 -3.18 -4.19
C SER A 163 -18.96 -1.92 -4.33
N PHE A 164 -18.08 -1.88 -5.34
CA PHE A 164 -17.30 -0.69 -5.63
C PHE A 164 -18.18 0.50 -6.03
N ALA A 165 -19.25 0.32 -6.80
CA ALA A 165 -20.15 1.41 -7.16
C ALA A 165 -20.79 2.09 -5.94
N ILE A 166 -21.08 1.32 -4.88
CA ILE A 166 -21.57 1.86 -3.60
C ILE A 166 -20.47 2.69 -2.93
N LEU A 167 -19.29 2.10 -2.76
CA LEU A 167 -18.14 2.80 -2.17
C LEU A 167 -17.81 4.08 -2.94
N TYR A 168 -17.76 4.01 -4.27
CA TYR A 168 -17.43 5.13 -5.15
C TYR A 168 -18.36 6.30 -4.89
N LYS A 169 -19.67 6.05 -4.83
CA LYS A 169 -20.66 7.10 -4.54
C LYS A 169 -20.36 7.79 -3.20
N GLU A 170 -20.12 7.02 -2.14
CA GLU A 170 -19.84 7.58 -0.82
C GLU A 170 -18.51 8.34 -0.77
N LEU A 171 -17.46 7.81 -1.41
CA LEU A 171 -16.17 8.49 -1.53
C LEU A 171 -16.32 9.83 -2.26
N LYS A 172 -17.14 9.89 -3.32
CA LYS A 172 -17.39 11.13 -4.07
C LYS A 172 -18.27 12.13 -3.34
N GLU A 173 -19.16 11.69 -2.46
CA GLU A 173 -19.89 12.58 -1.57
C GLU A 173 -18.96 13.26 -0.55
N VAL A 174 -17.92 12.55 -0.09
CA VAL A 174 -16.93 13.10 0.86
C VAL A 174 -15.86 13.93 0.15
N ASN A 175 -15.37 13.46 -1.01
CA ASN A 175 -14.27 14.07 -1.74
C ASN A 175 -14.45 13.86 -3.26
N PRO A 176 -15.06 14.83 -3.96
CA PRO A 176 -15.28 14.75 -5.40
C PRO A 176 -13.99 14.62 -6.23
N ASP A 177 -12.90 15.21 -5.74
CA ASP A 177 -11.63 15.32 -6.46
C ASP A 177 -10.72 14.09 -6.29
N LEU A 178 -11.02 13.22 -5.32
CA LEU A 178 -10.26 12.00 -5.01
C LEU A 178 -9.97 11.18 -6.27
N LYS A 179 -8.70 10.86 -6.52
CA LYS A 179 -8.28 9.96 -7.59
C LYS A 179 -8.00 8.58 -7.02
N VAL A 180 -8.41 7.53 -7.75
CA VAL A 180 -8.19 6.14 -7.31
C VAL A 180 -7.23 5.43 -8.26
N ILE A 181 -6.19 4.82 -7.70
CA ILE A 181 -5.25 3.97 -8.42
C ILE A 181 -5.49 2.52 -7.97
N LEU A 182 -6.06 1.72 -8.86
CA LEU A 182 -6.23 0.29 -8.64
C LEU A 182 -4.98 -0.45 -9.08
N THR A 183 -4.60 -1.48 -8.36
CA THR A 183 -3.58 -2.43 -8.81
C THR A 183 -3.88 -3.84 -8.31
N VAL A 184 -3.47 -4.84 -9.09
CA VAL A 184 -3.45 -6.23 -8.65
C VAL A 184 -2.05 -6.55 -8.14
N SER A 185 -1.98 -7.10 -6.94
CA SER A 185 -0.73 -7.43 -6.28
C SER A 185 0.10 -8.43 -7.12
N PRO A 186 1.42 -8.20 -7.28
CA PRO A 186 2.33 -9.14 -7.92
C PRO A 186 2.62 -10.38 -7.07
N VAL A 187 2.25 -10.37 -5.79
CA VAL A 187 2.45 -11.50 -4.87
C VAL A 187 1.52 -12.64 -5.24
N ARG A 188 2.08 -13.86 -5.33
CA ARG A 188 1.35 -15.08 -5.68
C ARG A 188 0.66 -15.68 -4.44
N HIS A 189 -0.62 -16.01 -4.55
CA HIS A 189 -1.38 -16.71 -3.50
C HIS A 189 -1.43 -18.22 -3.78
N THR A 190 -0.29 -18.91 -3.68
CA THR A 190 -0.19 -20.33 -4.06
C THR A 190 -0.72 -21.33 -3.03
N LYS A 191 -1.10 -20.87 -1.82
CA LYS A 191 -1.67 -21.74 -0.76
C LYS A 191 -2.90 -22.52 -1.23
N ASP A 192 -3.71 -21.91 -2.09
CA ASP A 192 -4.92 -22.52 -2.65
C ASP A 192 -4.67 -23.29 -3.95
N GLY A 193 -3.45 -23.18 -4.49
CA GLY A 193 -3.06 -23.72 -5.79
C GLY A 193 -2.78 -22.63 -6.83
N VAL A 194 -1.93 -22.98 -7.80
CA VAL A 194 -1.53 -22.06 -8.89
C VAL A 194 -2.71 -21.75 -9.82
N PRO A 195 -3.53 -22.72 -10.27
CA PRO A 195 -4.73 -22.43 -11.06
C PRO A 195 -5.71 -21.50 -10.34
N GLU A 196 -5.92 -21.70 -9.05
CA GLU A 196 -6.80 -20.91 -8.19
C GLU A 196 -6.30 -19.47 -8.07
N ASN A 197 -4.98 -19.29 -7.87
CA ASN A 197 -4.37 -17.97 -7.92
C ASN A 197 -4.58 -17.30 -9.28
N GLN A 198 -4.38 -18.01 -10.38
CA GLN A 198 -4.56 -17.43 -11.73
C GLN A 198 -6.01 -17.01 -11.98
N LEU A 199 -6.98 -17.85 -11.60
CA LEU A 199 -8.40 -17.53 -11.69
C LEU A 199 -8.73 -16.29 -10.84
N SER A 200 -8.26 -16.27 -9.60
CA SER A 200 -8.45 -15.15 -8.66
C SER A 200 -7.89 -13.84 -9.21
N LYS A 201 -6.63 -13.83 -9.68
CA LYS A 201 -5.99 -12.65 -10.28
C LYS A 201 -6.71 -12.20 -11.56
N SER A 202 -7.16 -13.14 -12.39
CA SER A 202 -7.92 -12.83 -13.62
C SER A 202 -9.24 -12.13 -13.32
N ILE A 203 -9.97 -12.55 -12.28
CA ILE A 203 -11.20 -11.90 -11.83
C ILE A 203 -10.92 -10.48 -11.34
N LEU A 204 -9.88 -10.30 -10.51
CA LEU A 204 -9.49 -8.98 -10.02
C LEU A 204 -9.11 -8.06 -11.18
N ARG A 205 -8.31 -8.56 -12.14
CA ARG A 205 -7.91 -7.76 -13.31
C ARG A 205 -9.11 -7.38 -14.15
N ALA A 206 -10.02 -8.32 -14.42
CA ALA A 206 -11.23 -8.04 -15.17
C ALA A 206 -12.09 -6.98 -14.47
N ALA A 207 -12.24 -7.06 -13.14
CA ALA A 207 -12.93 -6.03 -12.36
C ALA A 207 -12.25 -4.67 -12.49
N CYS A 208 -10.93 -4.58 -12.32
CA CYS A 208 -10.19 -3.32 -12.52
C CYS A 208 -10.46 -2.70 -13.89
N HIS A 209 -10.52 -3.51 -14.96
CA HIS A 209 -10.81 -3.00 -16.31
C HIS A 209 -12.20 -2.36 -16.42
N TYR A 210 -13.24 -2.99 -15.88
CA TYR A 210 -14.57 -2.40 -15.87
C TYR A 210 -14.58 -1.11 -15.04
N LEU A 211 -13.97 -1.11 -13.85
CA LEU A 211 -13.90 0.08 -12.99
C LEU A 211 -13.17 1.26 -13.67
N THR A 212 -12.07 1.02 -14.37
CA THR A 212 -11.37 2.08 -15.12
C THR A 212 -12.12 2.55 -16.37
N THR A 213 -13.05 1.75 -16.88
CA THR A 213 -13.88 2.12 -18.03
C THR A 213 -15.09 2.92 -17.59
N ASP A 214 -15.67 2.56 -16.44
CA ASP A 214 -16.88 3.16 -15.91
C ASP A 214 -16.63 4.50 -15.20
N TYR A 215 -15.41 4.75 -14.71
CA TYR A 215 -15.06 5.94 -13.91
C TYR A 215 -13.75 6.59 -14.39
N GLU A 216 -13.82 7.87 -14.82
CA GLU A 216 -12.68 8.61 -15.40
C GLU A 216 -11.55 8.91 -14.40
N ASP A 217 -11.90 9.05 -13.13
CA ASP A 217 -10.98 9.36 -12.03
C ASP A 217 -10.30 8.11 -11.44
N ILE A 218 -10.52 6.95 -12.07
CA ILE A 218 -9.94 5.67 -11.68
C ILE A 218 -8.95 5.20 -12.75
N THR A 219 -7.76 4.83 -12.32
CA THR A 219 -6.72 4.26 -13.19
C THR A 219 -6.28 2.89 -12.68
N TYR A 220 -5.62 2.12 -13.55
CA TYR A 220 -5.03 0.84 -13.20
C TYR A 220 -3.52 0.87 -13.41
N PHE A 221 -2.77 0.54 -12.35
CA PHE A 221 -1.34 0.31 -12.43
C PHE A 221 -1.04 -1.20 -12.57
N PRO A 222 -0.29 -1.63 -13.60
CA PRO A 222 -0.13 -3.05 -13.92
C PRO A 222 1.01 -3.74 -13.15
N SER A 223 1.03 -3.67 -11.81
CA SER A 223 2.13 -4.28 -11.04
C SER A 223 2.20 -5.81 -11.18
N TYR A 224 1.05 -6.46 -11.31
CA TYR A 224 0.96 -7.90 -11.52
C TYR A 224 1.55 -8.31 -12.88
N GLU A 225 1.17 -7.61 -13.95
CA GLU A 225 1.66 -7.89 -15.31
C GLU A 225 3.17 -7.59 -15.44
N ILE A 226 3.68 -6.52 -14.82
CA ILE A 226 5.14 -6.27 -14.75
C ILE A 226 5.84 -7.50 -14.14
N MET A 227 5.33 -8.04 -13.03
CA MET A 227 5.94 -9.19 -12.38
C MET A 227 5.85 -10.47 -13.23
N MET A 228 4.73 -10.71 -13.90
CA MET A 228 4.47 -11.96 -14.61
C MET A 228 5.13 -12.01 -16.01
N ASP A 229 5.23 -10.88 -16.70
CA ASP A 229 5.64 -10.85 -18.11
C ASP A 229 7.00 -10.17 -18.33
N ASP A 230 7.28 -9.10 -17.59
CA ASP A 230 8.55 -8.39 -17.71
C ASP A 230 9.62 -8.99 -16.78
N LEU A 231 9.27 -9.22 -15.51
CA LEU A 231 10.14 -9.78 -14.46
C LEU A 231 9.88 -11.28 -14.22
N ARG A 232 9.62 -12.03 -15.29
CA ARG A 232 9.16 -13.43 -15.20
C ARG A 232 10.14 -14.40 -14.51
N ASP A 233 11.44 -14.12 -14.54
CA ASP A 233 12.49 -15.01 -14.04
C ASP A 233 12.47 -15.14 -12.50
N TYR A 234 12.72 -16.34 -11.97
CA TYR A 234 12.76 -16.60 -10.52
C TYR A 234 13.79 -15.74 -9.76
N ARG A 235 14.80 -15.20 -10.44
CA ARG A 235 15.74 -14.23 -9.86
C ARG A 235 15.10 -12.97 -9.30
N PHE A 236 13.84 -12.70 -9.65
CA PHE A 236 13.06 -11.54 -9.19
C PHE A 236 12.16 -11.88 -7.98
N TYR A 237 12.19 -13.11 -7.50
CA TYR A 237 11.43 -13.55 -6.33
C TYR A 237 12.33 -13.67 -5.10
N LYS A 238 11.73 -13.50 -3.93
CA LYS A 238 12.31 -13.88 -2.64
C LYS A 238 12.47 -15.41 -2.56
N PRO A 239 13.21 -15.95 -1.57
CA PRO A 239 13.43 -17.40 -1.45
C PRO A 239 12.16 -18.25 -1.37
N ASP A 240 11.02 -17.65 -1.02
CA ASP A 240 9.71 -18.33 -1.00
C ASP A 240 9.07 -18.51 -2.40
N LEU A 241 9.67 -17.96 -3.46
CA LEU A 241 9.21 -18.00 -4.85
C LEU A 241 7.79 -17.43 -5.06
N ILE A 242 7.33 -16.62 -4.11
CA ILE A 242 5.98 -16.06 -4.02
C ILE A 242 6.02 -14.54 -4.05
N HIS A 243 6.89 -13.94 -3.23
CA HIS A 243 6.99 -12.50 -3.12
C HIS A 243 8.07 -11.97 -4.08
N PRO A 244 7.87 -10.78 -4.69
CA PRO A 244 8.95 -10.08 -5.37
C PRO A 244 10.10 -9.78 -4.41
N ASN A 245 11.33 -9.77 -4.90
CA ASN A 245 12.50 -9.30 -4.15
C ASN A 245 12.73 -7.80 -4.34
N GLU A 246 13.71 -7.24 -3.62
CA GLU A 246 14.00 -5.80 -3.61
C GLU A 246 14.26 -5.24 -5.01
N VAL A 247 14.93 -6.01 -5.90
CA VAL A 247 15.19 -5.59 -7.29
C VAL A 247 13.88 -5.45 -8.06
N ALA A 248 12.96 -6.41 -7.89
CA ALA A 248 11.66 -6.37 -8.54
C ALA A 248 10.75 -5.27 -7.95
N GLU A 249 10.73 -5.12 -6.62
CA GLU A 249 10.00 -4.07 -5.92
C GLU A 249 10.46 -2.67 -6.36
N GLN A 250 11.78 -2.46 -6.46
CA GLN A 250 12.36 -1.22 -6.98
C GLN A 250 11.99 -0.96 -8.44
N TYR A 251 12.09 -1.98 -9.31
CA TYR A 251 11.74 -1.83 -10.72
C TYR A 251 10.26 -1.50 -10.93
N ILE A 252 9.36 -2.16 -10.19
CA ILE A 252 7.93 -1.86 -10.25
C ILE A 252 7.65 -0.44 -9.77
N PHE A 253 8.34 0.03 -8.72
CA PHE A 253 8.20 1.40 -8.24
C PHE A 253 8.73 2.45 -9.23
N GLU A 254 9.81 2.16 -9.94
CA GLU A 254 10.29 3.02 -11.04
C GLU A 254 9.21 3.16 -12.12
N LYS A 255 8.53 2.07 -12.48
CA LYS A 255 7.38 2.11 -13.40
C LYS A 255 6.20 2.87 -12.83
N PHE A 256 5.95 2.77 -11.53
CA PHE A 256 4.94 3.57 -10.85
C PHE A 256 5.27 5.07 -10.93
N ALA A 257 6.50 5.45 -10.62
CA ALA A 257 6.98 6.83 -10.68
C ALA A 257 6.94 7.41 -12.10
N GLU A 258 7.38 6.65 -13.12
CA GLU A 258 7.27 7.04 -14.53
C GLU A 258 5.82 7.32 -14.94
N THR A 259 4.89 6.52 -14.41
CA THR A 259 3.45 6.58 -14.74
C THR A 259 2.76 7.74 -14.04
N TYR A 260 3.00 7.92 -12.75
CA TYR A 260 2.19 8.79 -11.90
C TYR A 260 2.88 10.06 -11.45
N PHE A 261 4.21 10.16 -11.40
CA PHE A 261 4.84 11.37 -10.85
C PHE A 261 4.89 12.48 -11.89
N ASP A 262 4.60 13.70 -11.45
CA ASP A 262 4.90 14.90 -12.23
C ASP A 262 6.42 15.14 -12.33
N GLU A 263 6.83 15.99 -13.26
CA GLU A 263 8.26 16.26 -13.51
C GLU A 263 8.95 16.95 -12.32
N ASN A 264 8.23 17.76 -11.55
CA ASN A 264 8.79 18.43 -10.37
C ASN A 264 9.10 17.42 -9.26
N LEU A 265 8.21 16.46 -9.04
CA LEU A 265 8.37 15.37 -8.08
C LEU A 265 9.50 14.42 -8.53
N LYS A 266 9.58 14.08 -9.82
CA LYS A 266 10.72 13.29 -10.34
C LYS A 266 12.06 13.99 -10.09
N SER A 267 12.14 15.29 -10.38
CA SER A 267 13.34 16.08 -10.09
C SER A 267 13.67 16.09 -8.60
N PHE A 268 12.67 16.33 -7.75
CA PHE A 268 12.81 16.30 -6.29
C PHE A 268 13.38 14.97 -5.80
N ILE A 269 12.80 13.85 -6.25
CA ILE A 269 13.23 12.51 -5.83
C ILE A 269 14.68 12.26 -6.24
N GLY A 270 15.10 12.73 -7.41
CA GLY A 270 16.49 12.65 -7.85
C GLY A 270 17.45 13.37 -6.90
N GLU A 271 17.11 14.57 -6.44
CA GLU A 271 17.89 15.31 -5.43
C GLU A 271 17.87 14.60 -4.07
N TRP A 272 16.69 14.18 -3.61
CA TRP A 272 16.51 13.52 -2.32
C TRP A 272 17.29 12.20 -2.25
N GLN A 273 17.31 11.41 -3.31
CA GLN A 273 18.07 10.15 -3.35
C GLN A 273 19.58 10.37 -3.21
N GLN A 274 20.12 11.50 -3.68
CA GLN A 274 21.54 11.83 -3.48
C GLN A 274 21.82 12.10 -2.00
N ILE A 275 20.97 12.90 -1.34
CA ILE A 275 21.06 13.18 0.10
C ILE A 275 20.90 11.89 0.91
N ARG A 276 19.90 11.06 0.58
CA ARG A 276 19.66 9.79 1.26
C ARG A 276 20.84 8.82 1.13
N ARG A 277 21.53 8.78 -0.02
CA ARG A 277 22.78 7.99 -0.19
C ARG A 277 23.89 8.56 0.68
N ALA A 278 24.02 9.89 0.79
CA ALA A 278 25.00 10.53 1.66
C ALA A 278 24.73 10.24 3.15
N ILE A 279 23.47 10.27 3.60
CA ILE A 279 23.09 9.89 4.98
C ILE A 279 23.51 8.46 5.30
N ASN A 280 23.29 7.52 4.37
CA ASN A 280 23.60 6.10 4.57
C ASN A 280 25.08 5.75 4.35
N HIS A 281 25.92 6.71 3.95
CA HIS A 281 27.32 6.47 3.69
C HIS A 281 28.06 6.17 5.01
N ARG A 282 28.74 5.01 5.07
CA ARG A 282 29.57 4.62 6.21
C ARG A 282 31.02 5.09 6.01
N PRO A 283 31.52 6.05 6.80
CA PRO A 283 32.89 6.54 6.64
C PRO A 283 33.91 5.49 7.09
N PHE A 284 35.09 5.48 6.47
CA PHE A 284 36.20 4.62 6.89
C PHE A 284 36.81 5.03 8.23
N ASN A 285 36.89 6.34 8.50
CA ASN A 285 37.32 6.90 9.78
C ASN A 285 36.40 8.05 10.18
N GLU A 286 35.49 7.76 11.12
CA GLU A 286 34.56 8.73 11.69
C GLU A 286 35.29 9.94 12.29
N LYS A 287 36.48 9.78 12.88
CA LYS A 287 37.20 10.88 13.56
C LYS A 287 37.98 11.82 12.63
N SER A 288 37.95 11.58 11.32
CA SER A 288 38.76 12.36 10.37
C SER A 288 38.17 13.75 10.09
N GLU A 289 39.03 14.74 9.84
CA GLU A 289 38.59 16.08 9.36
C GLU A 289 37.79 15.98 8.05
N SER A 290 38.14 15.02 7.19
CA SER A 290 37.42 14.79 5.93
C SER A 290 35.97 14.37 6.17
N HIS A 291 35.71 13.56 7.21
CA HIS A 291 34.35 13.17 7.57
C HIS A 291 33.57 14.33 8.20
N GLN A 292 34.20 15.14 9.06
CA GLN A 292 33.57 16.35 9.59
C GLN A 292 33.15 17.32 8.48
N LYS A 293 34.02 17.54 7.48
CA LYS A 293 33.70 18.38 6.32
C LYS A 293 32.53 17.82 5.50
N PHE A 294 32.52 16.50 5.30
CA PHE A 294 31.40 15.81 4.65
C PHE A 294 30.08 16.04 5.40
N LEU A 295 30.05 15.86 6.72
CA LEU A 295 28.85 16.07 7.54
C LEU A 295 28.36 17.52 7.51
N LYS A 296 29.27 18.52 7.49
CA LYS A 296 28.89 19.94 7.33
C LYS A 296 28.20 20.20 5.99
N ASN A 297 28.74 19.67 4.89
CA ASN A 297 28.12 19.80 3.58
C ASN A 297 26.73 19.11 3.55
N LEU A 298 26.64 17.91 4.12
CA LEU A 298 25.37 17.18 4.21
C LEU A 298 24.32 17.97 5.01
N LEU A 299 24.72 18.62 6.11
CA LEU A 299 23.84 19.49 6.89
C LEU A 299 23.35 20.69 6.08
N GLU A 300 24.22 21.34 5.28
CA GLU A 300 23.82 22.43 4.39
C GLU A 300 22.78 21.97 3.35
N ASP A 301 22.97 20.79 2.77
CA ASP A 301 22.03 20.22 1.80
C ASP A 301 20.68 19.88 2.46
N LEU A 302 20.69 19.35 3.69
CA LEU A 302 19.47 19.12 4.47
C LEU A 302 18.74 20.41 4.84
N ILE A 303 19.47 21.48 5.20
CA ILE A 303 18.87 22.81 5.48
C ILE A 303 18.25 23.41 4.21
N LYS A 304 18.82 23.18 3.02
CA LYS A 304 18.18 23.57 1.76
C LYS A 304 16.91 22.74 1.52
N MET A 305 16.98 21.43 1.78
CA MET A 305 15.88 20.49 1.58
C MET A 305 14.70 20.75 2.52
N SER A 306 14.95 21.24 3.74
CA SER A 306 13.91 21.55 4.73
C SER A 306 12.91 22.63 4.30
N LYS A 307 13.25 23.41 3.26
CA LYS A 307 12.33 24.36 2.64
C LYS A 307 11.23 23.70 1.80
N ARG A 308 11.40 22.44 1.42
CA ARG A 308 10.49 21.68 0.53
C ARG A 308 9.77 20.57 1.27
N VAL A 309 10.47 19.87 2.17
CA VAL A 309 9.95 18.71 2.92
C VAL A 309 10.47 18.68 4.34
N ARG A 310 9.81 17.91 5.20
CA ARG A 310 10.26 17.69 6.57
C ARG A 310 11.50 16.78 6.62
N VAL A 311 12.59 17.31 7.18
CA VAL A 311 13.87 16.60 7.38
C VAL A 311 14.48 16.87 8.76
N ASP A 312 13.65 17.17 9.75
CA ASP A 312 14.11 17.57 11.10
C ASP A 312 14.92 16.46 11.78
N GLU A 313 14.48 15.21 11.61
CA GLU A 313 15.15 14.03 12.18
C GLU A 313 16.54 13.84 11.54
N GLU A 314 16.65 13.93 10.22
CA GLU A 314 17.95 13.83 9.53
C GLU A 314 18.89 14.96 9.90
N ILE A 315 18.38 16.19 10.05
CA ILE A 315 19.16 17.33 10.53
C ILE A 315 19.69 17.07 11.94
N TYR A 316 18.83 16.59 12.84
CA TYR A 316 19.20 16.28 14.22
C TYR A 316 20.28 15.21 14.31
N ASP A 317 20.17 14.14 13.51
CA ASP A 317 21.14 13.06 13.47
C ASP A 317 22.52 13.53 13.00
N VAL A 318 22.56 14.34 11.93
CA VAL A 318 23.80 14.91 11.41
C VAL A 318 24.42 15.91 12.40
N GLN A 319 23.62 16.74 13.05
CA GLN A 319 24.09 17.65 14.11
C GLN A 319 24.68 16.88 15.30
N THR A 320 24.02 15.80 15.71
CA THR A 320 24.48 14.93 16.80
C THR A 320 25.79 14.21 16.43
N ALA A 321 25.95 13.81 15.18
CA ALA A 321 27.22 13.27 14.69
C ALA A 321 28.33 14.32 14.73
N LEU A 322 28.04 15.56 14.31
CA LEU A 322 28.98 16.68 14.33
C LEU A 322 29.39 17.12 15.75
N SER A 323 28.54 16.94 16.76
CA SER A 323 28.86 17.30 18.15
C SER A 323 29.78 16.30 18.87
N ARG A 324 30.11 15.17 18.23
CA ARG A 324 31.03 14.15 18.78
C ARG A 324 32.51 14.45 18.50
N PHE A 325 32.78 15.55 17.80
CA PHE A 325 34.09 16.11 17.52
C PHE A 325 34.31 17.35 18.38
#